data_AF-A0A6J5E0V2-F1
#
_entry.id   AF-A0A6J5E0V2-F1
#
_cell.length_a   1.000
_cell.length_b   1.000
_cell.length_c   1.000
_cell.angle_alpha   90.00
_cell.angle_beta   90.00
_cell.angle_gamma   90.00
#
_symmetry.space_group_name_H-M   'P 1'
#
loop_
_entity.id
_entity.type
_entity.pdbx_description
1 polymer ?
#
loop_
_entity_poly.entity_id
_entity_poly.type
_entity_poly.pdbx_seq_one_letter_code
_entity_poly.pdbx_strand_id
1 'polypeptide(L)'
;MNSLMIKDLHVAEPLDSRAMKAVRGGYIAYPYFPSLSFKFDNSKNVSAQQLVDQSLGINNVSGNGNAFAKNFDTTITPTMTATNHVDVH
;
A
#
# COMPACT_ATOMS: atom_id res chain seq x y z
N MET A 1 -47.76 -21.02 51.14
CA MET A 1 -47.38 -20.62 49.77
C MET A 1 -48.65 -20.22 49.04
N ASN A 2 -48.83 -18.95 48.73
CA ASN A 2 -49.90 -18.52 47.83
C ASN A 2 -49.24 -17.94 46.59
N SER A 3 -49.36 -18.66 45.48
CA SER A 3 -48.97 -18.16 44.15
C SER A 3 -50.01 -17.13 43.72
N LEU A 4 -49.58 -15.89 43.47
CA LEU A 4 -50.42 -14.90 42.81
C LEU A 4 -50.51 -15.25 41.32
N MET A 5 -51.63 -15.84 40.93
CA MET A 5 -51.96 -16.05 39.53
C MET A 5 -52.44 -14.72 38.94
N ILE A 6 -51.66 -14.13 38.02
CA ILE A 6 -52.04 -12.89 37.31
C ILE A 6 -53.25 -13.21 36.45
N LYS A 7 -54.40 -12.66 36.81
CA LYS A 7 -55.67 -13.07 36.22
C LYS A 7 -56.06 -12.34 34.94
N ASP A 8 -55.42 -11.23 34.59
CA ASP A 8 -55.70 -10.53 33.34
C ASP A 8 -54.45 -9.75 32.87
N LEU A 9 -53.78 -10.25 31.83
CA LEU A 9 -52.71 -9.52 31.12
C LEU A 9 -53.27 -8.66 29.96
N HIS A 10 -54.59 -8.56 29.84
CA HIS A 10 -55.27 -7.70 28.87
C HIS A 10 -55.53 -6.33 29.50
N VAL A 11 -54.49 -5.57 29.75
CA VAL A 11 -54.66 -4.12 29.79
C VAL A 11 -53.61 -3.57 28.84
N ALA A 12 -53.98 -3.50 27.56
CA ALA A 12 -53.33 -2.59 26.63
C ALA A 12 -53.76 -1.17 27.02
N GLU A 13 -53.33 -0.71 28.18
CA GLU A 13 -53.37 0.71 28.51
C GLU A 13 -52.54 1.41 27.42
N PRO A 14 -53.09 2.44 26.75
CA PRO A 14 -52.28 3.25 25.86
C PRO A 14 -51.23 3.92 26.73
N LEU A 15 -50.04 3.31 26.80
CA LEU A 15 -48.92 3.91 27.51
C LEU A 15 -48.74 5.31 26.94
N ASP A 16 -48.84 6.30 27.83
CA ASP A 16 -48.58 7.69 27.48
C ASP A 16 -47.25 7.77 26.72
N SER A 17 -47.23 8.62 25.69
CA SER A 17 -46.06 8.90 24.85
C SER A 17 -44.76 9.06 25.65
N ARG A 18 -44.85 9.61 26.87
CA ARG A 18 -43.73 9.75 27.81
C ARG A 18 -43.22 8.42 28.36
N ALA A 19 -44.11 7.49 28.70
CA ALA A 19 -43.75 6.15 29.15
C ALA A 19 -43.19 5.31 28.00
N MET A 20 -43.77 5.42 26.79
CA MET A 20 -43.23 4.78 25.58
C MET A 20 -41.85 5.32 25.18
N LYS A 21 -41.55 6.58 25.49
CA LYS A 21 -40.22 7.18 25.29
C LYS A 21 -39.16 6.52 26.16
N ALA A 22 -39.50 6.11 27.39
CA ALA A 22 -38.57 5.41 28.28
C ALA A 22 -38.22 4.00 27.77
N VAL A 23 -39.21 3.26 27.26
CA VAL A 23 -39.00 1.92 26.67
C VAL A 23 -38.10 1.98 25.44
N ARG A 24 -38.19 3.05 24.64
CA ARG A 24 -37.40 3.23 23.41
C ARG A 24 -36.05 3.94 23.63
N GLY A 25 -35.61 4.11 24.88
CA GLY A 25 -34.28 4.63 25.20
C GLY A 25 -34.17 6.15 25.33
N GLY A 26 -35.30 6.88 25.41
CA GLY A 26 -35.28 8.33 25.61
C GLY A 26 -34.90 9.12 24.34
N TYR A 27 -34.90 10.45 24.47
CA TYR A 27 -34.32 11.33 23.44
C TYR A 27 -32.89 11.61 23.85
N ILE A 28 -31.94 10.99 23.16
CA ILE A 28 -30.52 11.28 23.33
C ILE A 28 -30.17 12.33 22.28
N ALA A 29 -30.03 13.58 22.71
CA ALA A 29 -29.72 14.70 21.81
C ALA A 29 -28.36 14.53 21.09
N TYR A 30 -27.43 13.79 21.71
CA TYR A 30 -26.09 13.50 21.18
C TYR A 30 -25.65 12.09 21.57
N PRO A 31 -26.03 11.05 20.80
CA PRO A 31 -25.53 9.70 21.02
C PRO A 31 -24.01 9.68 20.83
N TYR A 32 -23.29 9.15 21.81
CA TYR A 32 -21.83 9.04 21.78
C TYR A 32 -21.44 7.88 20.88
N PHE A 33 -21.08 8.18 19.64
CA PHE A 33 -20.55 7.19 18.71
C PHE A 33 -19.05 7.01 18.92
N PRO A 34 -18.52 5.78 18.78
CA PRO A 34 -17.09 5.56 18.85
C PRO A 34 -16.38 6.35 17.75
N SER A 35 -15.23 6.94 18.10
CA SER A 35 -14.35 7.60 17.14
C SER A 35 -13.80 6.56 16.15
N LEU A 36 -14.23 6.65 14.89
CA LEU A 36 -13.65 5.86 13.81
C LEU A 36 -12.35 6.56 13.36
N SER A 37 -11.21 6.03 13.80
CA SER A 37 -9.90 6.47 13.29
C SER A 37 -9.52 5.61 12.08
N PHE A 38 -9.66 6.17 10.89
CA PHE A 38 -9.13 5.56 9.67
C PHE A 38 -7.69 6.03 9.49
N LYS A 39 -6.72 5.13 9.73
CA LYS A 39 -5.33 5.39 9.36
C LYS A 39 -5.18 5.16 7.86
N PHE A 40 -5.22 6.24 7.09
CA PHE A 40 -4.83 6.20 5.69
C PHE A 40 -3.31 6.37 5.61
N ASP A 41 -2.62 5.28 5.30
CA ASP A 41 -1.21 5.33 4.97
C ASP A 41 -1.06 5.87 3.54
N ASN A 42 -0.65 7.14 3.45
CA ASN A 42 -0.34 7.80 2.19
C ASN A 42 1.14 7.67 1.81
N SER A 43 1.92 6.81 2.47
CA SER A 43 3.33 6.63 2.15
C SER A 43 3.48 5.90 0.81
N LYS A 44 3.49 6.68 -0.27
CA LYS A 44 3.88 6.23 -1.62
C LYS A 44 5.41 6.17 -1.76
N ASN A 45 6.10 5.74 -0.70
CA ASN A 45 7.55 5.78 -0.66
C ASN A 45 8.10 4.46 -1.18
N VAL A 46 8.54 4.46 -2.44
CA VAL A 46 9.30 3.34 -3.01
C VAL A 46 10.79 3.66 -2.86
N SER A 47 11.49 2.87 -2.05
CA SER A 47 12.94 2.89 -2.00
C SER A 47 13.47 1.90 -3.05
N ALA A 48 13.85 2.42 -4.21
CA ALA A 48 14.46 1.63 -5.27
C ALA A 48 15.95 2.00 -5.39
N GLN A 49 16.83 1.02 -5.16
CA GLN A 49 18.26 1.16 -5.41
C GLN A 49 18.55 0.59 -6.80
N GLN A 50 19.19 1.37 -7.67
CA GLN A 50 19.67 0.89 -8.97
C GLN A 50 21.18 1.08 -9.07
N LEU A 51 21.89 -0.02 -9.32
CA LEU A 51 23.33 -0.03 -9.51
C LEU A 51 23.60 -0.72 -10.85
N VAL A 52 24.34 -0.04 -11.73
CA VAL A 52 24.97 -0.65 -12.90
C VAL A 52 26.45 -0.69 -12.61
N ASP A 53 27.04 -1.87 -12.72
CA ASP A 53 28.48 -2.05 -12.79
C ASP A 53 28.85 -2.62 -14.16
N GLN A 54 29.67 -1.87 -14.92
CA GLN A 54 30.05 -2.21 -16.28
C GLN A 54 31.57 -2.12 -16.41
N SER A 55 32.17 -3.19 -16.91
CA SER A 55 33.60 -3.28 -17.21
C SER A 55 33.83 -3.80 -18.62
N LEU A 56 34.76 -3.18 -19.34
CA LEU A 56 35.20 -3.58 -20.67
C LEU A 56 36.71 -3.67 -20.71
N GLY A 57 37.22 -4.87 -21.00
CA GLY A 57 38.62 -5.12 -21.30
C GLY A 57 38.80 -5.38 -22.80
N ILE A 58 39.69 -4.63 -23.43
CA ILE A 58 40.12 -4.87 -24.82
C ILE A 58 41.61 -5.13 -24.81
N ASN A 59 42.01 -6.27 -25.36
CA ASN A 59 43.41 -6.60 -25.63
C ASN A 59 43.61 -6.75 -27.13
N ASN A 60 44.42 -5.88 -27.72
CA ASN A 60 44.73 -5.90 -29.14
C ASN A 60 46.24 -6.08 -29.34
N VAL A 61 46.62 -7.18 -30.00
CA VAL A 61 48.01 -7.48 -30.33
C VAL A 61 48.18 -7.31 -31.83
N SER A 62 48.41 -6.07 -32.26
CA SER A 62 48.66 -5.74 -33.67
C SER A 62 50.15 -5.58 -33.94
N GLY A 63 50.65 -6.14 -35.04
CA GLY A 63 52.04 -5.96 -35.48
C GLY A 63 53.12 -6.69 -34.68
N ASN A 64 52.78 -7.70 -33.87
CA ASN A 64 53.77 -8.43 -33.08
C ASN A 64 54.60 -9.41 -33.95
N GLY A 65 55.87 -9.09 -34.18
CA GLY A 65 56.86 -10.02 -34.76
C GLY A 65 57.05 -9.97 -36.30
N ASN A 66 56.44 -9.04 -37.02
CA ASN A 66 56.54 -9.00 -38.48
C ASN A 66 57.56 -7.96 -38.99
N ALA A 67 58.71 -8.43 -39.46
CA ALA A 67 59.55 -7.66 -40.38
C ALA A 67 58.86 -7.64 -41.77
N PHE A 68 58.72 -6.45 -42.37
CA PHE A 68 58.13 -6.19 -43.71
C PHE A 68 56.60 -6.22 -43.85
N ALA A 69 55.84 -6.23 -42.76
CA ALA A 69 54.38 -6.07 -42.86
C ALA A 69 53.96 -4.60 -42.87
N LYS A 70 52.99 -4.27 -43.73
CA LYS A 70 52.40 -2.94 -43.89
C LYS A 70 50.87 -3.07 -43.83
N ASN A 71 50.17 -2.03 -43.36
CA ASN A 71 48.71 -1.93 -43.26
C ASN A 71 48.06 -2.86 -42.19
N PHE A 72 48.53 -2.83 -40.94
CA PHE A 72 47.83 -3.46 -39.82
C PHE A 72 46.87 -2.47 -39.14
N ASP A 73 45.85 -2.03 -39.89
CA ASP A 73 44.85 -1.10 -39.37
C ASP A 73 43.84 -1.87 -38.51
N THR A 74 44.00 -1.81 -37.19
CA THR A 74 43.02 -2.35 -36.23
C THR A 74 42.12 -1.22 -35.74
N THR A 75 40.89 -1.17 -36.23
CA THR A 75 39.87 -0.25 -35.73
C THR A 75 39.02 -0.97 -34.69
N ILE A 76 39.03 -0.49 -33.45
CA ILE A 76 38.23 -1.04 -32.36
C ILE A 76 37.30 0.06 -31.87
N THR A 77 36.00 -0.15 -32.04
CA THR A 77 34.96 0.84 -31.69
C THR A 77 33.97 0.20 -30.71
N PRO A 78 34.33 0.06 -29.42
CA PRO A 78 33.40 -0.51 -28.45
C PRO A 78 32.36 0.52 -28.04
N THR A 79 31.12 0.07 -27.88
CA THR A 79 30.04 0.86 -27.30
C THR A 79 29.48 0.09 -26.12
N MET A 80 29.49 0.70 -24.93
CA MET A 80 28.77 0.20 -23.77
C MET A 80 27.65 1.16 -23.43
N THR A 81 26.44 0.63 -23.36
CA THR A 81 25.27 1.37 -22.90
C THR A 81 24.73 0.63 -21.68
N ALA A 82 24.51 1.36 -20.59
CA ALA A 82 23.74 0.89 -19.46
C ALA A 82 22.65 1.89 -19.13
N THR A 83 21.46 1.37 -18.88
CA THR A 83 20.31 2.16 -18.48
C THR A 83 19.73 1.57 -17.21
N ASN A 84 19.57 2.45 -16.22
CA ASN A 84 18.86 2.21 -14.98
C ASN A 84 17.54 2.97 -15.07
N HIS A 85 16.42 2.26 -15.01
CA HIS A 85 15.09 2.85 -15.08
C HIS A 85 14.22 2.38 -13.91
N VAL A 86 13.84 3.29 -13.01
CA VAL A 86 12.83 3.04 -11.97
C VAL A 86 11.53 3.70 -12.43
N ASP A 87 10.47 2.92 -12.54
CA ASP A 87 9.10 3.45 -12.65
C ASP A 87 8.36 3.21 -11.34
N VAL A 88 7.66 4.23 -10.83
CA VAL A 88 6.89 4.19 -9.59
C VAL A 88 5.49 4.73 -9.89
N HIS A 89 4.48 3.88 -9.75
CA HIS A 89 3.06 4.15 -10.00
C HIS A 89 2.22 3.80 -8.76
#